data_AF-S7Y9L8-F1
#
_entry.id   AF-S7Y9L8-F1
#
_cell.length_a   1.000
_cell.length_b   1.000
_cell.length_c   1.000
_cell.angle_alpha   90.00
_cell.angle_beta   90.00
_cell.angle_gamma   90.00
#
_symmetry.space_group_name_H-M   'P 1'
#
loop_
_entity.id
_entity.type
_entity.pdbx_description
1 polymer ?
#
loop_
_entity_poly.entity_id
_entity_poly.type
_entity_poly.pdbx_seq_one_letter_code
_entity_poly.pdbx_strand_id
1 'polypeptide(L)'
;MTQMEELPHEALIALRSGKLIDAIKITREKTGLGLKESKDLVDRYLDTHPNEQVFIQEQLAQRSRSGIQFLVAVLFLVAMLVWFIFK
;
A
#
# COMPACT_ATOMS: atom_id res chain seq x y z
N MET A 1 27.25 -13.61 -1.73
CA MET A 1 27.16 -12.56 -0.71
C MET A 1 25.68 -12.37 -0.42
N THR A 2 25.26 -12.90 0.71
CA THR A 2 23.88 -13.18 1.12
C THR A 2 23.18 -11.90 1.60
N GLN A 3 22.16 -11.45 0.87
CA GLN A 3 21.19 -10.45 1.33
C GLN A 3 20.19 -11.11 2.29
N MET A 4 20.63 -11.42 3.51
CA MET A 4 19.74 -11.84 4.59
C MET A 4 19.50 -10.60 5.47
N GLU A 5 18.23 -10.16 5.53
CA GLU A 5 17.67 -9.33 6.60
C GLU A 5 17.79 -7.78 6.54
N GLU A 6 17.96 -7.16 5.37
CA GLU A 6 17.79 -5.71 5.24
C GLU A 6 16.95 -5.33 4.02
N LEU A 7 16.12 -4.29 4.16
CA LEU A 7 15.31 -3.76 3.06
C LEU A 7 16.16 -3.56 1.81
N PRO A 8 15.64 -3.91 0.62
CA PRO A 8 16.38 -3.69 -0.61
C PRO A 8 16.73 -2.22 -0.73
N HIS A 9 17.95 -1.93 -1.20
CA HIS A 9 18.49 -0.57 -1.21
C HIS A 9 17.58 0.43 -1.95
N GLU A 10 16.91 -0.03 -3.01
CA GLU A 10 15.89 0.71 -3.75
C GLU A 10 14.67 1.08 -2.88
N ALA A 11 14.21 0.17 -2.00
CA ALA A 11 13.11 0.45 -1.07
C ALA A 11 13.53 1.45 0.00
N LEU A 12 14.79 1.39 0.48
CA LEU A 12 15.35 2.37 1.40
C LEU A 12 15.43 3.77 0.78
N ILE A 13 15.78 3.88 -0.50
CA ILE A 13 15.79 5.16 -1.23
C ILE A 13 14.37 5.71 -1.37
N ALA A 14 13.40 4.86 -1.71
CA ALA A 14 11.99 5.24 -1.80
C ALA A 14 11.43 5.67 -0.43
N LEU A 15 11.79 4.96 0.65
CA LEU A 15 11.46 5.29 2.03
C LEU A 15 11.98 6.66 2.43
N ARG A 16 13.28 6.90 2.23
CA ARG A 16 13.93 8.19 2.49
C ARG A 16 13.34 9.34 1.68
N SER A 17 12.76 9.04 0.53
CA SER A 17 12.07 10.01 -0.33
C SER A 17 10.61 10.25 0.08
N GLY A 18 10.13 9.65 1.18
CA GLY A 18 8.74 9.72 1.63
C GLY A 18 7.75 8.91 0.79
N LYS A 19 8.25 8.10 -0.16
CA LYS A 19 7.45 7.31 -1.11
C LYS A 19 7.22 5.90 -0.58
N LEU A 20 6.44 5.80 0.49
CA LEU A 20 6.26 4.53 1.22
C LEU A 20 5.55 3.45 0.36
N ILE A 21 4.62 3.85 -0.51
CA ILE A 21 4.00 2.93 -1.47
C ILE A 21 5.03 2.33 -2.43
N ASP A 22 5.98 3.14 -2.91
CA ASP A 22 7.03 2.65 -3.81
C ASP A 22 8.00 1.73 -3.06
N ALA A 23 8.33 2.06 -1.81
CA ALA A 23 9.14 1.19 -0.97
C ALA A 23 8.48 -0.17 -0.71
N ILE A 24 7.18 -0.19 -0.39
CA ILE A 24 6.42 -1.44 -0.24
C ILE A 24 6.37 -2.21 -1.57
N LYS A 25 6.19 -1.51 -2.69
CA LYS A 25 6.14 -2.14 -4.01
C LYS A 25 7.48 -2.77 -4.38
N ILE A 26 8.58 -2.06 -4.18
CA ILE A 26 9.95 -2.55 -4.42
C ILE A 26 10.27 -3.71 -3.48
N THR A 27 9.91 -3.61 -2.20
CA THR A 27 10.07 -4.68 -1.20
C THR A 27 9.28 -5.92 -1.63
N ARG A 28 8.05 -5.75 -2.07
CA ARG A 28 7.25 -6.85 -2.62
C ARG A 28 7.88 -7.46 -3.87
N GLU A 29 8.34 -6.65 -4.82
CA GLU A 29 8.89 -7.13 -6.09
C GLU A 29 10.24 -7.85 -5.90
N LYS A 30 11.07 -7.40 -4.96
CA LYS A 30 12.39 -7.99 -4.68
C LYS A 30 12.34 -9.16 -3.72
N THR A 31 11.46 -9.11 -2.70
CA THR A 31 11.37 -10.13 -1.65
C THR A 31 10.29 -11.17 -1.96
N GLY A 32 9.36 -10.89 -2.89
CA GLY A 32 8.24 -11.78 -3.23
C GLY A 32 7.15 -11.85 -2.16
N LEU A 33 7.24 -11.01 -1.12
CA LEU A 33 6.34 -11.02 0.03
C LEU A 33 4.93 -10.51 -0.30
N GLY A 34 3.92 -10.97 0.43
CA GLY A 34 2.57 -10.44 0.33
C GLY A 34 2.52 -8.94 0.65
N LEU A 35 1.45 -8.25 0.22
CA LEU A 35 1.31 -6.81 0.46
C LEU A 35 1.35 -6.47 1.97
N LYS A 36 0.77 -7.33 2.80
CA LYS A 36 0.76 -7.20 4.26
C LYS A 36 2.16 -7.35 4.85
N GLU A 37 2.90 -8.36 4.44
CA GLU A 37 4.26 -8.64 4.93
C GLU A 37 5.25 -7.56 4.47
N SER A 38 5.12 -7.11 3.22
CA SER A 38 5.94 -6.03 2.67
C SER A 38 5.71 -4.71 3.42
N LYS A 39 4.46 -4.42 3.79
CA LYS A 39 4.12 -3.28 4.64
C LYS A 39 4.72 -3.42 6.03
N ASP A 40 4.54 -4.58 6.68
CA ASP A 40 5.00 -4.82 8.05
C ASP A 40 6.52 -4.68 8.16
N LEU A 41 7.27 -5.18 7.18
CA LEU A 41 8.72 -5.07 7.11
C LEU A 41 9.18 -3.60 6.99
N VAL A 42 8.51 -2.84 6.11
CA VAL A 42 8.75 -1.40 5.94
C VAL A 42 8.39 -0.61 7.21
N ASP A 43 7.26 -0.92 7.86
CA ASP A 43 6.81 -0.27 9.10
C ASP A 43 7.81 -0.50 10.24
N ARG A 44 8.28 -1.74 10.43
CA ARG A 44 9.29 -2.06 11.47
C ARG A 44 10.59 -1.27 11.27
N TYR A 45 10.99 -1.06 10.03
CA TYR A 45 12.18 -0.29 9.72
C TYR A 45 12.01 1.20 10.03
N LEU A 46 10.82 1.75 9.79
CA LEU A 46 10.46 3.12 10.13
C LEU A 46 10.32 3.34 11.64
N ASP A 47 9.76 2.37 12.35
CA ASP A 47 9.65 2.39 13.80
C ASP A 47 11.03 2.46 14.47
N THR A 48 12.02 1.80 13.86
CA THR A 48 13.42 1.83 14.30
C THR A 48 14.12 3.16 13.94
N HIS A 49 13.61 3.93 12.97
CA HIS A 49 14.18 5.20 12.50
C HIS A 49 13.15 6.35 12.54
N PRO A 50 12.82 6.88 13.73
CA PRO A 50 11.75 7.87 13.92
C PRO A 50 12.00 9.26 13.28
N ASN A 51 13.22 9.54 12.81
CA ASN A 51 13.60 10.86 12.31
C ASN A 51 13.17 11.16 10.85
N GLU A 52 12.59 10.19 10.13
CA GLU A 52 12.16 10.35 8.72
C GLU A 52 10.63 10.28 8.51
N GLN A 53 9.84 10.15 9.58
CA GLN A 53 8.42 9.79 9.52
C GLN A 53 7.45 10.93 9.12
N VAL A 54 7.90 12.18 9.05
CA VAL A 54 6.98 13.34 9.06
C VAL A 54 6.27 13.61 7.72
N PHE A 55 6.75 13.09 6.58
CA PHE A 55 6.12 13.35 5.27
C PHE A 55 5.33 12.17 4.70
N ILE A 56 5.26 11.07 5.44
CA ILE A 56 4.92 9.74 4.92
C ILE A 56 3.41 9.42 5.00
N GLN A 57 2.64 10.15 5.81
CA GLN A 57 1.27 9.77 6.16
C GLN A 57 0.21 10.06 5.08
N GLU A 58 0.41 11.06 4.22
CA GLU A 58 -0.65 11.50 3.29
C GLU A 58 -0.81 10.62 2.04
N GLN A 59 0.25 9.94 1.58
CA GLN A 59 0.20 9.16 0.34
C GLN A 59 -0.36 7.73 0.52
N LEU A 60 -0.31 7.18 1.73
CA LEU A 60 -0.82 5.83 2.02
C LEU A 60 -2.36 5.78 2.05
N ALA A 61 -3.01 6.88 2.40
CA ALA A 61 -4.46 7.00 2.40
C ALA A 61 -5.07 7.16 1.01
N GLN A 62 -4.28 7.52 -0.01
CA GLN A 62 -4.82 7.87 -1.34
C GLN A 62 -4.86 6.73 -2.36
N ARG A 63 -4.15 5.61 -2.15
CA ARG A 63 -4.14 4.48 -3.09
C ARG A 63 -5.08 3.32 -2.76
N SER A 64 -5.95 3.48 -1.75
CA SER A 64 -7.09 2.59 -1.48
C SER A 64 -8.42 3.14 -2.02
N ARG A 65 -8.39 4.11 -2.95
CA ARG A 65 -9.64 4.58 -3.58
C ARG A 65 -10.24 3.60 -4.59
N SER A 66 -9.45 2.68 -5.15
CA SER A 66 -9.95 1.82 -6.23
C SER A 66 -10.87 0.69 -5.72
N GLY A 67 -10.58 0.07 -4.57
CA GLY A 67 -11.41 -1.03 -4.04
C GLY A 67 -12.81 -0.60 -3.60
N ILE A 68 -12.94 0.59 -2.99
CA ILE A 68 -14.22 1.13 -2.51
C ILE A 68 -15.07 1.61 -3.69
N GLN A 69 -14.48 2.16 -4.75
CA GLN A 69 -15.24 2.60 -5.92
C GLN A 69 -15.93 1.44 -6.65
N PHE A 70 -15.30 0.27 -6.75
CA PHE A 70 -15.97 -0.92 -7.30
C PHE A 70 -17.15 -1.35 -6.44
N LEU A 71 -17.03 -1.33 -5.11
CA LEU A 71 -18.13 -1.67 -4.20
C LEU A 71 -19.34 -0.72 -4.35
N VAL A 72 -19.09 0.59 -4.42
CA VAL A 72 -20.15 1.60 -4.59
C VAL A 72 -20.82 1.45 -5.95
N ALA A 73 -20.05 1.27 -7.02
CA ALA A 73 -20.60 1.09 -8.36
C ALA A 73 -21.46 -0.18 -8.47
N VAL A 74 -21.01 -1.29 -7.89
CA VAL A 74 -21.78 -2.55 -7.85
C VAL A 74 -23.06 -2.39 -7.05
N LEU A 75 -23.01 -1.76 -5.87
CA LEU A 75 -24.19 -1.52 -5.05
C LEU A 75 -25.22 -0.65 -5.78
N PHE A 76 -24.75 0.40 -6.46
CA PHE A 76 -25.62 1.27 -7.25
C PHE A 76 -26.27 0.53 -8.42
N LEU A 77 -25.49 -0.30 -9.14
CA LEU A 77 -25.99 -1.16 -10.22
C LEU A 77 -27.06 -2.13 -9.71
N VAL A 78 -26.82 -2.79 -8.58
CA VAL A 78 -27.78 -3.73 -7.97
C VAL A 78 -29.05 -2.99 -7.56
N ALA A 79 -28.94 -1.84 -6.90
CA ALA A 79 -30.10 -1.03 -6.50
C ALA A 79 -30.94 -0.58 -7.71
N MET A 80 -30.26 -0.16 -8.80
CA MET A 80 -30.91 0.23 -10.04
C MET A 80 -31.60 -0.97 -10.73
N LEU A 81 -30.98 -2.15 -10.71
CA LEU A 81 -31.56 -3.39 -11.25
C LEU A 81 -32.84 -3.79 -10.49
N VAL A 82 -32.80 -3.72 -9.15
CA VAL A 82 -33.95 -4.03 -8.30
C VAL A 82 -35.09 -3.05 -8.55
N TRP A 83 -34.78 -1.75 -8.63
CA TRP A 83 -35.79 -0.73 -8.96
C TRP A 83 -36.43 -0.97 -10.32
N PHE A 84 -35.63 -1.35 -11.34
CA PHE A 84 -36.13 -1.66 -12.68
C PHE A 84 -37.00 -2.91 -12.72
N ILE A 85 -36.70 -3.94 -11.93
CA ILE A 85 -37.51 -5.16 -11.84
C ILE A 85 -38.85 -4.90 -11.13
N PHE A 86 -38.87 -3.99 -10.15
CA PHE A 86 -40.07 -3.62 -9.39
C PHE A 86 -40.88 -2.47 -10.02
N LYS A 87 -40.44 -1.93 -11.17
CA LYS A 87 -41.06 -0.84 -11.90
C LYS A 87 -41.92 -1.36 -13.05
#